data_AF-A0A976Q3J5-F1
#
_entry.id   AF-A0A976Q3J5-F1
#
_cell.length_a   1.000
_cell.length_b   1.000
_cell.length_c   1.000
_cell.angle_alpha   90.00
_cell.angle_beta   90.00
_cell.angle_gamma   90.00
#
_symmetry.space_group_name_H-M   'P 1'
#
loop_
_entity.id
_entity.type
_entity.pdbx_description
1 polymer ?
#
loop_
_entity_poly.entity_id
_entity_poly.type
_entity_poly.pdbx_seq_one_letter_code
_entity_poly.pdbx_strand_id
1 'polypeptide(L)'
;MGTPPFEPTEEQRRQVKLMAGMGVRQPDMAKIVGCSEDTLQRHFRHELDTGGPEANMSVAKSLFQQAMNGNVTAQIFWLKTRARWRTVDKDEDQPINTLVIMGPQGDGDPKPIDIEAGYDPAKRMLKEGGDDAGADAEADEGGD
;
A
#
# COMPACT_ATOMS: atom_id res chain seq x y z
N MET A 1 -46.76 -7.13 28.62
CA MET A 1 -46.68 -7.48 27.19
C MET A 1 -45.21 -7.46 26.81
N GLY A 2 -44.66 -8.55 26.28
CA GLY A 2 -43.26 -8.60 25.86
C GLY A 2 -43.09 -7.91 24.52
N THR A 3 -42.10 -7.04 24.40
CA THR A 3 -41.70 -6.45 23.12
C THR A 3 -41.36 -7.58 22.15
N PRO A 4 -41.84 -7.56 20.89
CA PRO A 4 -41.51 -8.60 19.93
C PRO A 4 -39.99 -8.75 19.78
N PRO A 5 -39.48 -9.98 19.56
CA PRO A 5 -38.06 -10.20 19.38
C PRO A 5 -37.55 -9.39 18.20
N PHE A 6 -36.41 -8.72 18.38
CA PHE A 6 -35.79 -7.93 17.34
C PHE A 6 -35.19 -8.87 16.28
N GLU A 7 -35.72 -8.81 15.06
CA GLU A 7 -35.18 -9.54 13.91
C GLU A 7 -34.43 -8.57 12.99
N PRO A 8 -33.09 -8.62 12.96
CA PRO A 8 -32.29 -7.76 12.09
C PRO A 8 -32.52 -8.10 10.62
N THR A 9 -32.86 -7.09 9.82
CA THR A 9 -32.98 -7.24 8.36
C THR A 9 -31.60 -7.27 7.70
N GLU A 10 -31.52 -7.83 6.50
CA GLU A 10 -30.27 -7.85 5.73
C GLU A 10 -29.74 -6.43 5.44
N GLU A 11 -30.64 -5.47 5.19
CA GLU A 11 -30.23 -4.08 4.97
C GLU A 11 -29.64 -3.45 6.23
N GLN A 12 -30.23 -3.72 7.40
CA GLN A 12 -29.65 -3.28 8.68
C GLN A 12 -28.28 -3.91 8.92
N ARG A 13 -28.10 -5.20 8.58
CA ARG A 13 -26.80 -5.88 8.69
C ARG A 13 -25.75 -5.20 7.82
N ARG A 14 -26.08 -4.97 6.54
CA ARG A 14 -25.21 -4.26 5.61
C ARG A 14 -24.85 -2.86 6.10
N GLN A 15 -25.83 -2.13 6.63
CA GLN A 15 -25.65 -0.79 7.17
C GLN A 15 -24.72 -0.80 8.39
N VAL A 16 -24.94 -1.70 9.37
CA VAL A 16 -24.09 -1.84 10.56
C VAL A 16 -22.67 -2.21 10.18
N LYS A 17 -22.50 -3.15 9.24
CA LYS A 17 -21.19 -3.57 8.75
C LYS A 17 -20.41 -2.41 8.13
N LEU A 18 -21.08 -1.60 7.32
CA LEU A 18 -20.49 -0.42 6.70
C LEU A 18 -20.09 0.64 7.74
N MET A 19 -20.97 0.92 8.71
CA MET A 19 -20.67 1.85 9.81
C MET A 19 -19.52 1.36 10.69
N ALA A 20 -19.46 0.06 10.98
CA ALA A 20 -18.35 -0.56 11.69
C ALA A 20 -17.03 -0.42 10.92
N GLY A 21 -17.05 -0.64 9.60
CA GLY A 21 -15.91 -0.42 8.72
C GLY A 21 -15.40 1.02 8.69
N MET A 22 -16.29 2.00 8.86
CA MET A 22 -15.93 3.42 8.95
C MET A 22 -15.52 3.88 10.36
N GLY A 23 -15.56 3.00 11.35
CA GLY A 23 -15.21 3.34 12.74
C GLY A 23 -16.26 4.17 13.48
N VAL A 24 -17.53 4.13 13.05
CA VAL A 24 -18.63 4.76 13.80
C VAL A 24 -18.74 4.10 15.17
N ARG A 25 -19.11 4.86 16.21
CA ARG A 25 -19.29 4.29 17.56
C ARG A 25 -20.64 3.55 17.65
N GLN A 26 -20.66 2.41 18.35
CA GLN A 26 -21.86 1.60 18.52
C GLN A 26 -23.10 2.35 19.09
N PRO A 27 -22.97 3.29 20.06
CA PRO A 27 -24.08 4.14 20.51
C PRO A 27 -24.74 4.93 19.38
N ASP A 28 -23.94 5.44 18.44
CA ASP A 28 -24.43 6.25 17.33
C ASP A 28 -25.03 5.35 16.24
N MET A 29 -24.45 4.16 16.01
CA MET A 29 -25.06 3.13 15.15
C MET A 29 -26.43 2.67 15.67
N ALA A 30 -26.57 2.44 16.98
CA ALA A 30 -27.82 1.99 17.59
C ALA A 30 -28.95 3.01 17.37
N LYS A 31 -28.65 4.31 17.49
CA LYS A 31 -29.58 5.40 17.17
C LYS A 31 -29.99 5.40 15.69
N ILE A 32 -29.05 5.17 14.78
CA ILE A 32 -29.29 5.13 13.33
C ILE A 32 -30.17 3.94 12.95
N VAL A 33 -29.87 2.75 13.52
CA VAL A 33 -30.63 1.52 13.27
C VAL A 33 -31.99 1.54 13.96
N GLY A 34 -32.16 2.36 15.00
CA GLY A 34 -33.39 2.46 15.78
C GLY A 34 -33.53 1.35 16.82
N CYS A 35 -32.42 0.90 17.42
CA CYS A 35 -32.41 -0.14 18.45
C CYS A 35 -31.60 0.28 19.68
N SER A 36 -31.65 -0.52 20.75
CA SER A 36 -30.77 -0.32 21.91
C SER A 36 -29.34 -0.81 21.62
N GLU A 37 -28.34 -0.27 22.31
CA GLU A 37 -26.96 -0.72 22.16
C GLU A 37 -26.78 -2.21 22.49
N ASP A 38 -27.49 -2.72 23.49
CA ASP A 38 -27.49 -4.14 23.85
C ASP A 38 -28.09 -5.00 22.72
N THR A 39 -29.18 -4.54 22.10
CA THR A 39 -29.75 -5.19 20.90
C THR A 39 -28.74 -5.18 19.74
N LEU A 40 -28.05 -4.05 19.52
CA LEU A 40 -27.05 -3.95 18.46
C LEU A 40 -25.94 -4.99 18.65
N GLN A 41 -25.39 -5.10 19.87
CA GLN A 41 -24.31 -6.02 20.20
C GLN A 41 -24.71 -7.49 20.08
N ARG A 42 -25.95 -7.84 20.44
CA ARG A 42 -26.46 -9.22 20.37
C ARG A 42 -26.74 -9.67 18.95
N HIS A 43 -27.33 -8.81 18.13
CA HIS A 43 -27.86 -9.19 16.82
C HIS A 43 -26.91 -8.94 15.66
N PHE A 44 -25.95 -8.01 15.81
CA PHE A 44 -25.02 -7.60 14.76
C PHE A 44 -23.54 -7.87 15.09
N ARG A 45 -23.28 -8.87 15.96
CA ARG A 45 -21.92 -9.16 16.41
C ARG A 45 -20.96 -9.46 15.26
N HIS A 46 -21.42 -10.24 14.28
CA HIS A 46 -20.63 -10.58 13.11
C HIS A 46 -20.23 -9.34 12.30
N GLU A 47 -21.17 -8.45 12.06
CA GLU A 47 -20.98 -7.22 11.28
C GLU A 47 -20.04 -6.24 12.00
N LEU A 48 -20.18 -6.13 13.33
CA LEU A 48 -19.30 -5.32 14.17
C LEU A 48 -17.86 -5.85 14.19
N ASP A 49 -17.68 -7.17 14.24
CA ASP A 49 -16.36 -7.79 14.28
C ASP A 49 -15.68 -7.82 12.89
N THR A 50 -16.44 -7.93 11.81
CA THR A 50 -15.91 -8.05 10.43
C THR A 50 -15.80 -6.74 9.67
N GLY A 51 -16.63 -5.73 9.99
CA GLY A 51 -16.66 -4.47 9.24
C GLY A 51 -15.31 -3.77 9.18
N GLY A 52 -14.62 -3.64 10.33
CA GLY A 52 -13.29 -3.03 10.40
C GLY A 52 -12.22 -3.77 9.57
N PRO A 53 -12.00 -5.08 9.79
CA PRO A 53 -11.09 -5.88 8.99
C PRO A 53 -11.35 -5.83 7.48
N GLU A 54 -12.62 -5.89 7.06
CA GLU A 54 -12.98 -5.82 5.63
C GLU A 54 -12.74 -4.44 5.02
N ALA A 55 -13.03 -3.37 5.76
CA ALA A 55 -12.70 -2.00 5.33
C ALA A 55 -11.19 -1.83 5.15
N ASN A 56 -10.40 -2.32 6.12
CA ASN A 56 -8.93 -2.31 6.04
C ASN A 56 -8.42 -3.11 4.83
N MET A 57 -9.00 -4.28 4.56
CA MET A 57 -8.66 -5.09 3.38
C MET A 57 -8.98 -4.34 2.08
N SER A 58 -10.12 -3.65 2.02
CA SER A 58 -10.54 -2.88 0.85
C SER A 58 -9.59 -1.72 0.56
N VAL A 59 -9.18 -0.99 1.60
CA VAL A 59 -8.15 0.06 1.49
C VAL A 59 -6.81 -0.52 1.05
N ALA A 60 -6.39 -1.63 1.66
CA ALA A 60 -5.13 -2.30 1.29
C ALA A 60 -5.13 -2.77 -0.18
N LYS A 61 -6.26 -3.31 -0.68
CA LYS A 61 -6.44 -3.69 -2.09
C LYS A 61 -6.33 -2.48 -3.00
N SER A 62 -7.01 -1.38 -2.68
CA SER A 62 -6.93 -0.14 -3.47
C SER A 62 -5.51 0.41 -3.52
N LEU A 63 -4.83 0.49 -2.37
CA LEU A 63 -3.45 0.93 -2.28
C LEU A 63 -2.51 0.07 -3.13
N PHE A 64 -2.66 -1.26 -3.06
CA PHE A 64 -1.86 -2.18 -3.87
C PHE A 64 -2.07 -1.93 -5.38
N GLN A 65 -3.33 -1.79 -5.82
CA GLN A 65 -3.63 -1.51 -7.22
C GLN A 65 -3.07 -0.16 -7.68
N GLN A 66 -3.16 0.88 -6.84
CA GLN A 66 -2.54 2.17 -7.14
C GLN A 66 -1.01 2.06 -7.28
N ALA A 67 -0.36 1.29 -6.41
CA ALA A 67 1.08 1.04 -6.51
C ALA A 67 1.44 0.29 -7.82
N MET A 68 0.65 -0.70 -8.22
CA MET A 68 0.83 -1.41 -9.49
C MET A 68 0.61 -0.49 -10.72
N ASN A 69 -0.27 0.50 -10.60
CA ASN A 69 -0.59 1.45 -11.67
C ASN A 69 0.33 2.68 -11.70
N GLY A 70 1.47 2.64 -11.02
CA GLY A 70 2.48 3.72 -11.08
C GLY A 70 2.31 4.85 -10.08
N ASN A 71 1.41 4.75 -9.10
CA ASN A 71 1.35 5.75 -8.03
C ASN A 71 2.59 5.63 -7.12
N VAL A 72 3.54 6.54 -7.31
CA VAL A 72 4.85 6.54 -6.65
C VAL A 72 4.73 6.62 -5.13
N THR A 73 3.81 7.43 -4.63
CA THR A 73 3.54 7.55 -3.18
C THR A 73 3.07 6.22 -2.59
N ALA A 74 2.17 5.51 -3.28
CA ALA A 74 1.70 4.19 -2.84
C ALA A 74 2.82 3.14 -2.90
N GLN A 75 3.68 3.18 -3.92
CA GLN A 75 4.86 2.31 -4.04
C GLN A 75 5.84 2.54 -2.89
N ILE A 76 6.22 3.80 -2.63
CA ILE A 76 7.13 4.17 -1.54
C ILE A 76 6.55 3.73 -0.20
N PHE A 77 5.28 4.01 0.06
CA PHE A 77 4.61 3.58 1.28
C PHE A 77 4.66 2.06 1.44
N TRP A 78 4.36 1.29 0.38
CA TRP A 78 4.39 -0.17 0.42
C TRP A 78 5.79 -0.71 0.70
N LEU A 79 6.81 -0.20 -0.01
CA LEU A 79 8.19 -0.65 0.15
C LEU A 79 8.73 -0.36 1.55
N LYS A 80 8.42 0.82 2.11
CA LYS A 80 8.81 1.18 3.47
C LYS A 80 8.10 0.34 4.54
N THR A 81 6.78 0.25 4.46
CA THR A 81 5.97 -0.27 5.57
C THR A 81 5.80 -1.79 5.55
N ARG A 82 5.83 -2.42 4.36
CA ARG A 82 5.64 -3.86 4.21
C ARG A 82 6.89 -4.57 3.74
N ALA A 83 7.61 -4.02 2.75
CA ALA A 83 8.85 -4.63 2.28
C ALA A 83 10.07 -4.33 3.16
N ARG A 84 9.92 -3.43 4.16
CA ARG A 84 10.95 -3.01 5.12
C ARG A 84 12.15 -2.30 4.49
N TRP A 85 11.94 -1.63 3.36
CA TRP A 85 12.97 -0.84 2.72
C TRP A 85 13.18 0.46 3.49
N ARG A 86 14.41 0.97 3.45
CA ARG A 86 14.79 2.20 4.17
C ARG A 86 15.20 3.26 3.17
N THR A 87 14.99 4.52 3.53
CA THR A 87 15.58 5.64 2.80
C THR A 87 17.02 5.82 3.23
N VAL A 88 17.85 6.17 2.26
CA VAL A 88 19.24 6.56 2.49
C VAL A 88 19.42 8.00 2.00
N ASP A 89 20.48 8.64 2.48
CA ASP A 89 20.86 9.95 1.97
C ASP A 89 21.20 9.84 0.49
N LYS A 90 20.79 10.86 -0.26
CA LYS A 90 21.14 10.98 -1.68
C LYS A 90 22.54 11.56 -1.82
N ASP A 91 23.25 11.10 -2.84
CA ASP A 91 24.50 11.75 -3.25
C ASP A 91 24.23 13.15 -3.82
N GLU A 92 25.24 14.03 -3.78
CA GLU A 92 25.12 15.43 -4.24
C GLU A 92 24.72 15.56 -5.72
N ASP A 93 25.11 14.58 -6.55
CA ASP A 93 24.83 14.57 -7.99
C ASP A 93 23.41 14.10 -8.36
N GLN A 94 22.61 13.63 -7.38
CA GLN A 94 21.25 13.13 -7.65
C GLN A 94 20.22 14.28 -7.73
N PRO A 95 19.29 14.25 -8.70
CA PRO A 95 18.32 15.32 -8.88
C PRO A 95 17.38 15.44 -7.68
N ILE A 96 16.85 16.65 -7.46
CA ILE A 96 16.03 16.99 -6.29
C ILE A 96 14.82 16.05 -6.14
N ASN A 97 14.21 15.63 -7.24
CA ASN A 97 13.02 14.79 -7.26
C ASN A 97 13.33 13.28 -7.17
N THR A 98 14.47 12.89 -6.62
CA THR A 98 14.85 11.48 -6.43
C THR A 98 14.81 11.06 -4.97
N LEU A 99 14.13 9.94 -4.68
CA LEU A 99 14.20 9.24 -3.41
C LEU A 99 15.06 7.98 -3.56
N VAL A 100 16.13 7.86 -2.77
CA VAL A 100 16.96 6.66 -2.77
C VAL A 100 16.47 5.69 -1.69
N ILE A 101 16.15 4.46 -2.08
CA ILE A 101 15.71 3.41 -1.16
C ILE A 101 16.57 2.14 -1.25
N MET A 102 16.75 1.51 -0.10
CA MET A 102 17.56 0.32 0.10
C MET A 102 16.69 -0.86 0.52
N GLY A 103 17.04 -2.06 0.07
CA GLY A 103 16.35 -3.31 0.37
C GLY A 103 16.31 -3.66 1.87
N PRO A 104 15.54 -4.70 2.26
CA PRO A 104 15.21 -5.01 3.65
C PRO A 104 16.42 -5.29 4.57
N GLN A 105 17.53 -5.83 4.05
CA GLN A 105 18.71 -6.17 4.86
C GLN A 105 19.91 -5.25 4.60
N GLY A 106 19.74 -4.20 3.80
CA GLY A 106 20.88 -3.40 3.30
C GLY A 106 21.77 -4.15 2.30
N ASP A 107 21.32 -5.32 1.86
CA ASP A 107 21.95 -6.22 0.91
C ASP A 107 21.54 -5.85 -0.52
N GLY A 108 22.18 -4.82 -1.06
CA GLY A 108 22.04 -4.43 -2.46
C GLY A 108 22.26 -2.95 -2.71
N ASP A 109 22.58 -2.62 -3.96
CA ASP A 109 22.85 -1.25 -4.36
C ASP A 109 21.62 -0.34 -4.11
N PRO A 110 21.84 0.87 -3.56
CA PRO A 110 20.77 1.84 -3.38
C PRO A 110 20.03 2.10 -4.69
N LYS A 111 18.69 2.06 -4.65
CA LYS A 111 17.86 2.24 -5.84
C LYS A 111 17.26 3.65 -5.85
N PRO A 112 17.65 4.51 -6.81
CA PRO A 112 17.00 5.80 -7.00
C PRO A 112 15.60 5.58 -7.58
N ILE A 113 14.61 6.24 -6.98
CA ILE A 113 13.25 6.37 -7.48
C ILE A 113 13.04 7.82 -7.88
N ASP A 114 12.77 8.04 -9.16
CA ASP A 114 12.24 9.31 -9.64
C ASP A 114 10.81 9.47 -9.12
N ILE A 115 10.55 10.54 -8.37
CA ILE A 115 9.25 10.78 -7.72
C ILE A 115 8.17 11.10 -8.77
N GLU A 116 8.52 11.58 -9.95
CA GLU A 116 7.61 11.88 -11.06
C GLU A 116 7.34 10.65 -11.94
N ALA A 117 8.34 9.78 -12.16
CA ALA A 117 8.22 8.61 -13.03
C ALA A 117 7.96 7.28 -12.29
N GLY A 118 8.30 7.17 -11.01
CA GLY A 118 8.14 5.97 -10.18
C GLY A 118 9.25 4.93 -10.33
N TYR A 119 9.12 3.83 -9.57
CA TYR A 119 10.01 2.66 -9.71
C TYR A 119 9.44 1.68 -10.75
N ASP A 120 10.10 1.56 -11.89
CA ASP A 120 9.79 0.57 -12.93
C ASP A 120 10.90 -0.50 -12.97
N PRO A 121 10.64 -1.73 -12.47
CA PRO A 121 11.64 -2.79 -12.45
C PRO A 121 12.05 -3.26 -13.86
N ALA A 122 11.21 -3.06 -14.89
CA ALA A 122 11.50 -3.51 -16.25
C ALA A 122 12.42 -2.55 -17.02
N LYS A 123 12.30 -1.24 -16.80
CA LYS A 123 13.16 -0.24 -17.45
C LYS A 123 14.64 -0.34 -17.06
N ARG A 124 14.94 -0.85 -15.87
CA ARG A 124 16.33 -1.00 -15.40
C ARG A 124 17.05 -2.20 -16.02
N MET A 125 16.34 -3.30 -16.28
CA MET A 125 16.93 -4.47 -16.94
C MET A 125 17.45 -4.16 -18.35
N LEU A 126 16.90 -3.13 -19.00
CA LEU A 126 17.38 -2.65 -20.30
C LEU A 126 18.66 -1.80 -20.19
N LYS A 127 18.89 -1.13 -19.05
CA LYS A 127 20.07 -0.27 -18.85
C LYS A 127 21.30 -1.05 -18.36
N GLU A 128 21.10 -2.15 -17.63
CA GLU A 128 22.19 -3.04 -17.19
C GLU A 128 22.73 -3.96 -18.30
N GLY A 129 22.17 -3.88 -19.53
CA GLY A 129 22.51 -4.76 -20.66
C GLY A 129 23.36 -4.12 -21.77
N GLY A 130 23.86 -2.90 -21.61
CA GLY A 130 24.67 -2.29 -22.66
C GLY A 130 25.35 -1.01 -22.22
N ASP A 131 26.57 -1.14 -21.70
CA ASP A 131 27.58 -0.06 -21.64
C ASP A 131 29.01 -0.67 -21.43
N ASP A 132 29.30 -1.84 -22.00
CA ASP A 132 30.65 -2.48 -21.93
C ASP A 132 31.29 -2.67 -23.32
N ALA A 133 30.93 -1.81 -24.28
CA ALA A 133 31.54 -1.80 -25.61
C ALA A 133 32.18 -0.45 -25.91
N GLY A 134 33.32 -0.20 -25.27
CA GLY A 134 34.27 0.79 -25.76
C GLY A 134 35.32 1.14 -24.72
N ALA A 135 36.58 0.70 -24.96
CA ALA A 135 37.76 1.54 -24.69
C ALA A 135 39.14 0.95 -25.04
N ASP A 136 39.33 -0.26 -25.60
CA ASP A 136 40.72 -0.77 -25.73
C ASP A 136 41.12 -1.07 -27.19
N ALA A 137 41.46 -0.03 -27.94
CA ALA A 137 42.21 -0.16 -29.19
C ALA A 137 43.17 1.03 -29.38
N GLU A 138 44.18 1.12 -28.53
CA GLU A 138 45.48 1.73 -28.84
C GLU A 138 46.59 0.75 -28.44
N ALA A 139 47.74 0.86 -29.14
CA ALA A 139 48.94 0.01 -29.19
C ALA A 139 48.89 -1.03 -30.35
N ASP A 140 49.86 -1.15 -31.26
CA ASP A 140 51.25 -0.70 -31.25
C ASP A 140 51.82 -0.78 -32.69
N GLU A 141 52.78 0.10 -32.99
CA GLU A 141 53.63 0.03 -34.18
C GLU A 141 54.67 -1.11 -34.04
N GLY A 142 54.99 -1.83 -35.12
CA GLY A 142 56.34 -2.42 -35.29
C GLY A 142 56.48 -3.85 -35.84
N GLY A 143 57.20 -3.96 -36.97
CA GLY A 143 57.95 -5.14 -37.45
C GLY A 143 57.15 -6.12 -38.34
N ASP A 144 57.60 -6.55 -39.52
CA ASP A 144 58.92 -6.63 -40.19
C ASP A 144 58.73 -6.40 -41.71
#